data_AF-A0A168BZ90-F1
#
_entry.id   AF-A0A168BZ90-F1
#
_cell.length_a   1.000
_cell.length_b   1.000
_cell.length_c   1.000
_cell.angle_alpha   90.00
_cell.angle_beta   90.00
_cell.angle_gamma   90.00
#
_symmetry.space_group_name_H-M   'P 1'
#
loop_
_entity.id
_entity.type
_entity.pdbx_description
1 polymer ?
#
loop_
_entity_poly.entity_id
_entity_poly.type
_entity_poly.pdbx_seq_one_letter_code
_entity_poly.pdbx_strand_id
1 'polypeptide(L)'
;MKDRCRGDGDGKAADVCRRHVFPDDAEDIRAHRWFKNFPWDRINDINPPFVPRITSLEDTHYFDESDARSELMASCKSDELKTRPEDVRWMLRDCRPALQNMAIDLIATPYDSLRLRSADRRIDKSSSLTAEEKKVLKTFLHTYGKKERKRPRDILLRDRATKKVAMRVRRETAFLGYTWSRMRPGGYVRPNSATHEDIGS
;
A
#
# COMPACT_ATOMS: atom_id res chain seq x y z
N MET A 1 -7.66 8.58 -39.70
CA MET A 1 -8.05 7.85 -40.92
C MET A 1 -6.86 7.06 -41.46
N LYS A 2 -6.78 5.78 -41.11
CA LYS A 2 -6.38 4.70 -42.02
C LYS A 2 -6.67 3.37 -41.32
N ASP A 3 -7.88 2.90 -41.58
CA ASP A 3 -8.34 1.56 -41.26
C ASP A 3 -7.47 0.53 -41.98
N ARG A 4 -7.15 -0.59 -41.32
CA ARG A 4 -7.00 -1.91 -41.94
C ARG A 4 -7.09 -3.00 -40.85
N CYS A 5 -8.29 -3.51 -40.64
CA CYS A 5 -8.55 -4.83 -40.06
C CYS A 5 -9.13 -5.72 -41.18
N ARG A 6 -8.56 -6.92 -41.37
CA ARG A 6 -9.13 -8.16 -41.98
C ARG A 6 -8.00 -9.19 -42.02
N GLY A 7 -8.03 -10.26 -41.22
CA GLY A 7 -8.71 -11.58 -41.38
C GLY A 7 -7.65 -12.62 -40.95
N ASP A 8 -7.87 -13.81 -40.41
CA ASP A 8 -9.00 -14.74 -40.35
C ASP A 8 -8.91 -15.56 -39.05
N GLY A 9 -10.02 -16.20 -38.68
CA GLY A 9 -10.10 -17.07 -37.51
C GLY A 9 -9.48 -18.45 -37.70
N ASP A 10 -9.05 -19.05 -36.61
CA ASP A 10 -9.36 -20.46 -36.31
C ASP A 10 -9.21 -20.72 -34.81
N GLY A 11 -10.07 -21.58 -34.26
CA GLY A 11 -10.19 -21.81 -32.83
C GLY A 11 -8.98 -22.56 -32.25
N LYS A 12 -8.28 -21.92 -31.31
CA LYS A 12 -7.57 -22.62 -30.24
C LYS A 12 -7.70 -21.83 -28.95
N ALA A 13 -8.12 -22.51 -27.89
CA ALA A 13 -8.07 -22.04 -26.52
C ALA A 13 -6.61 -21.68 -26.18
N ALA A 14 -6.23 -20.44 -26.41
CA ALA A 14 -4.90 -19.92 -26.12
C ALA A 14 -4.99 -19.11 -24.82
N ASP A 15 -4.45 -19.71 -23.77
CA ASP A 15 -3.91 -19.09 -22.57
C ASP A 15 -4.61 -17.83 -22.05
N VAL A 16 -5.38 -18.02 -20.97
CA VAL A 16 -5.72 -16.99 -19.97
C VAL A 16 -4.46 -16.57 -19.18
N CYS A 17 -3.35 -16.40 -19.86
CA CYS A 17 -2.17 -15.70 -19.38
C CYS A 17 -1.74 -14.78 -20.51
N ARG A 18 -2.45 -13.65 -20.62
CA ARG A 18 -2.03 -12.54 -21.49
C ARG A 18 -0.55 -12.29 -21.21
N ARG A 19 0.32 -12.53 -22.19
CA ARG A 19 1.71 -12.09 -22.14
C ARG A 19 1.67 -10.56 -22.07
N HIS A 20 1.93 -9.99 -20.89
CA HIS A 20 1.92 -8.54 -20.66
C HIS A 20 3.19 -7.86 -21.19
N VAL A 21 3.93 -8.52 -22.08
CA VAL A 21 5.17 -8.03 -22.66
C VAL A 21 5.00 -8.13 -24.16
N PHE A 22 4.69 -7.00 -24.79
CA PHE A 22 4.65 -6.89 -26.23
C PHE A 22 6.05 -6.52 -26.75
N PRO A 23 6.43 -6.95 -27.97
CA PRO A 23 7.58 -6.38 -28.64
C PRO A 23 7.40 -4.85 -28.71
N ASP A 24 8.44 -4.09 -28.39
CA ASP A 24 8.45 -2.62 -28.40
C ASP A 24 7.50 -1.91 -27.41
N ASP A 25 6.93 -2.61 -26.42
CA ASP A 25 5.93 -2.07 -25.47
C ASP A 25 6.39 -0.80 -24.71
N ALA A 26 7.70 -0.69 -24.49
CA ALA A 26 8.31 0.44 -23.80
C ALA A 26 8.87 1.53 -24.73
N GLU A 27 8.88 1.35 -26.06
CA GLU A 27 9.47 2.31 -27.01
C GLU A 27 8.71 3.64 -27.04
N ASP A 28 7.37 3.61 -26.99
CA ASP A 28 6.54 4.81 -26.95
C ASP A 28 6.82 5.67 -25.70
N ILE A 29 7.10 5.02 -24.58
CA ILE A 29 7.51 5.68 -23.33
C ILE A 29 8.92 6.26 -23.48
N ARG A 30 9.86 5.48 -24.03
CA ARG A 30 11.26 5.92 -24.22
C ARG A 30 11.40 7.09 -25.19
N ALA A 31 10.61 7.12 -26.25
CA ALA A 31 10.60 8.17 -27.27
C ALA A 31 9.82 9.43 -26.85
N HIS A 32 9.10 9.38 -25.73
CA HIS A 32 8.28 10.50 -25.28
C HIS A 32 9.13 11.76 -25.02
N ARG A 33 8.59 12.94 -25.35
CA ARG A 33 9.30 14.23 -25.26
C ARG A 33 9.87 14.55 -23.86
N TRP A 34 9.31 13.94 -22.82
CA TRP A 34 9.80 14.02 -21.44
C TRP A 34 11.21 13.43 -21.29
N PHE A 35 11.46 12.28 -21.92
CA PHE A 35 12.73 11.55 -21.90
C PHE A 35 13.67 11.95 -23.04
N LYS A 36 13.39 13.04 -23.75
CA LYS A 36 14.27 13.51 -24.82
C LYS A 36 15.67 13.80 -24.23
N ASN A 37 16.68 13.12 -24.75
CA ASN A 37 18.07 13.11 -24.29
C ASN A 37 18.34 12.34 -22.99
N PHE A 38 17.39 11.53 -22.52
CA PHE A 38 17.62 10.63 -21.39
C PHE A 38 18.44 9.41 -21.87
N PRO A 39 19.60 9.12 -21.27
CA PRO A 39 20.47 8.03 -21.71
C PRO A 39 19.96 6.69 -21.15
N TRP A 40 18.93 6.13 -21.78
CA TRP A 40 18.32 4.86 -21.38
C TRP A 40 19.33 3.71 -21.24
N ASP A 41 20.33 3.65 -22.13
CA ASP A 41 21.36 2.59 -22.12
C ASP A 41 22.34 2.70 -20.93
N ARG A 42 22.44 3.87 -20.31
CA ARG A 42 23.37 4.16 -19.20
C ARG A 42 22.65 4.66 -17.96
N ILE A 43 21.38 4.29 -17.80
CA ILE A 43 20.55 4.74 -16.67
C ILE A 43 21.18 4.39 -15.31
N ASN A 44 21.90 3.26 -15.24
CA ASN A 44 22.58 2.79 -14.04
C ASN A 44 23.83 3.60 -13.68
N ASP A 45 24.41 4.33 -14.63
CA ASP A 45 25.58 5.18 -14.42
C ASP A 45 25.20 6.59 -13.95
N ILE A 46 23.91 6.93 -14.00
CA ILE A 46 23.41 8.23 -13.57
C ILE A 46 23.43 8.29 -12.04
N ASN A 47 24.12 9.29 -11.48
CA ASN A 47 24.07 9.53 -10.04
C ASN A 47 22.62 9.86 -9.61
N PRO A 48 22.02 9.07 -8.70
CA PRO A 48 20.66 9.32 -8.26
C PRO A 48 20.56 10.64 -7.48
N PRO A 49 19.48 11.42 -7.68
CA PRO A 49 19.29 12.70 -6.98
C PRO A 49 19.08 12.53 -5.46
N PHE A 50 18.66 11.35 -5.03
CA PHE A 50 18.46 11.00 -3.63
C PHE A 50 19.21 9.69 -3.34
N VAL A 51 20.12 9.76 -2.37
CA VAL A 51 20.85 8.60 -1.85
C VAL A 51 20.35 8.36 -0.42
N PRO A 52 19.73 7.20 -0.12
CA PRO A 52 19.25 6.88 1.22
C PRO A 52 20.42 6.75 2.20
N ARG A 53 20.24 7.25 3.42
CA ARG A 53 21.26 7.23 4.48
C ARG A 53 21.16 5.97 5.33
N ILE A 54 21.60 4.83 4.79
CA ILE A 54 21.60 3.56 5.52
C ILE A 54 22.83 3.41 6.40
N THR A 55 22.62 2.91 7.62
CA THR A 55 23.66 2.66 8.63
C THR A 55 24.21 1.23 8.60
N SER A 56 23.37 0.26 8.21
CA SER A 56 23.71 -1.17 8.03
C SER A 56 22.84 -1.79 6.94
N LEU A 57 23.16 -3.02 6.53
CA LEU A 57 22.31 -3.83 5.64
C LEU A 57 20.96 -4.16 6.29
N GLU A 58 20.91 -4.20 7.62
CA GLU A 58 19.71 -4.46 8.42
C GLU A 58 19.00 -3.16 8.84
N ASP A 59 19.36 -2.01 8.27
CA ASP A 59 18.75 -0.72 8.63
C ASP A 59 17.30 -0.62 8.13
N THR A 60 16.35 -0.50 9.06
CA THR A 60 14.92 -0.46 8.77
C THR A 60 14.28 0.94 8.82
N HIS A 61 15.04 2.03 8.93
CA HIS A 61 14.45 3.36 9.18
C HIS A 61 13.63 3.95 8.01
N TYR A 62 13.80 3.43 6.78
CA TYR A 62 12.94 3.78 5.63
C TYR A 62 11.69 2.89 5.50
N PHE A 63 11.49 1.92 6.39
CA PHE A 63 10.29 1.10 6.44
C PHE A 63 9.32 1.67 7.49
N ASP A 64 8.05 1.88 7.10
CA ASP A 64 7.00 2.26 8.05
C ASP A 64 6.72 1.09 9.02
N GLU A 65 6.94 1.30 10.33
CA GLU A 65 6.86 0.26 11.36
C GLU A 65 5.47 -0.41 11.53
N SER A 66 4.38 0.00 10.85
CA SER A 66 3.07 -0.63 11.14
C SER A 66 1.91 -0.61 10.12
N ASP A 67 1.87 0.18 9.05
CA ASP A 67 0.57 0.38 8.34
C ASP A 67 0.50 -0.13 6.87
N ALA A 68 1.58 -0.20 6.09
CA ALA A 68 1.45 -0.46 4.65
C ALA A 68 1.03 -1.90 4.27
N ARG A 69 1.63 -2.94 4.89
CA ARG A 69 1.30 -4.34 4.58
C ARG A 69 -0.12 -4.73 5.01
N SER A 70 -0.56 -4.17 6.14
CA SER A 70 -1.90 -4.43 6.69
C SER A 70 -3.00 -3.75 5.88
N GLU A 71 -2.76 -2.53 5.37
CA GLU A 71 -3.75 -1.80 4.56
C GLU A 71 -3.94 -2.40 3.16
N LEU A 72 -2.86 -2.83 2.49
CA LEU A 72 -2.95 -3.50 1.18
C LEU A 72 -3.68 -4.84 1.28
N MET A 73 -3.40 -5.63 2.31
CA MET A 73 -4.10 -6.90 2.55
C MET A 73 -5.57 -6.67 2.95
N ALA A 74 -5.89 -5.59 3.67
CA ALA A 74 -7.27 -5.21 3.97
C ALA A 74 -8.06 -4.77 2.73
N SER A 75 -7.40 -4.21 1.71
CA SER A 75 -8.04 -3.83 0.45
C SER A 75 -8.45 -5.02 -0.43
N CYS A 76 -7.80 -6.19 -0.30
CA CYS A 76 -8.20 -7.42 -0.99
C CYS A 76 -9.18 -8.28 -0.18
N LYS A 77 -9.27 -8.04 1.14
CA LYS A 77 -10.19 -8.75 2.06
C LYS A 77 -11.56 -8.07 2.17
N SER A 78 -11.85 -7.09 1.31
CA SER A 78 -13.04 -6.25 1.42
C SER A 78 -14.36 -6.97 1.18
N ASP A 79 -14.33 -8.25 0.79
CA ASP A 79 -15.53 -9.08 0.66
C ASP A 79 -15.58 -10.16 1.78
N GLU A 80 -16.40 -9.85 2.79
CA GLU A 80 -17.38 -10.77 3.38
C GLU A 80 -16.95 -12.06 4.12
N LEU A 81 -15.84 -12.09 4.86
CA LEU A 81 -15.76 -13.04 5.99
C LEU A 81 -16.22 -12.35 7.28
N LYS A 82 -17.54 -12.17 7.41
CA LYS A 82 -18.15 -11.94 8.73
C LYS A 82 -18.08 -13.29 9.47
N THR A 83 -17.01 -13.54 10.20
CA THR A 83 -16.91 -14.73 11.06
C THR A 83 -18.12 -14.76 11.97
N ARG A 84 -19.02 -15.72 11.76
CA ARG A 84 -20.24 -15.85 12.54
C ARG A 84 -19.85 -16.42 13.92
N PRO A 85 -20.62 -16.16 14.99
CA PRO A 85 -20.26 -16.66 16.31
C PRO A 85 -20.17 -18.20 16.35
N GLU A 86 -20.94 -18.91 15.53
CA GLU A 86 -20.84 -20.35 15.30
C GLU A 86 -19.49 -20.77 14.70
N ASP A 87 -18.93 -20.01 13.77
CA ASP A 87 -17.61 -20.29 13.18
C ASP A 87 -16.51 -20.13 14.23
N VAL A 88 -16.62 -19.11 15.09
CA VAL A 88 -15.68 -18.89 16.21
C VAL A 88 -15.70 -20.07 17.18
N ARG A 89 -16.88 -20.57 17.52
CA ARG A 89 -17.05 -21.73 18.41
C ARG A 89 -16.47 -23.00 17.79
N TRP A 90 -16.63 -23.19 16.49
CA TRP A 90 -16.02 -24.31 15.77
C TRP A 90 -14.49 -24.21 15.75
N MET A 91 -13.96 -23.02 15.46
CA MET A 91 -12.52 -22.76 15.40
C MET A 91 -11.82 -22.92 16.75
N LEU A 92 -12.51 -22.58 17.84
CA LEU A 92 -12.00 -22.63 19.21
C LEU A 92 -12.65 -23.75 20.02
N ARG A 93 -13.10 -24.83 19.35
CA ARG A 93 -13.82 -25.96 19.99
C ARG A 93 -13.01 -26.66 21.08
N ASP A 94 -11.69 -26.68 20.93
CA ASP A 94 -10.74 -27.30 21.87
C ASP A 94 -10.41 -26.35 23.04
N CYS A 95 -10.86 -25.09 22.98
CA CYS A 95 -10.68 -24.08 24.01
C CYS A 95 -11.90 -23.98 24.94
N ARG A 96 -11.69 -23.47 26.16
CA ARG A 96 -12.75 -23.30 27.16
C ARG A 96 -13.89 -22.39 26.65
N PRO A 97 -15.15 -22.66 27.01
CA PRO A 97 -16.29 -21.82 26.60
C PRO A 97 -16.15 -20.34 26.99
N ALA A 98 -15.49 -20.05 28.11
CA ALA A 98 -15.22 -18.67 28.53
C ALA A 98 -14.31 -17.92 27.54
N LEU A 99 -13.32 -18.60 26.96
CA LEU A 99 -12.44 -18.04 25.94
C LEU A 99 -13.19 -17.80 24.63
N GLN A 100 -14.04 -18.75 24.23
CA GLN A 100 -14.89 -18.62 23.05
C GLN A 100 -15.81 -17.38 23.15
N ASN A 101 -16.44 -17.15 24.30
CA ASN A 101 -17.27 -15.98 24.52
C ASN A 101 -16.45 -14.67 24.45
N MET A 102 -15.26 -14.64 25.04
CA MET A 102 -14.37 -13.48 24.90
C MET A 102 -13.94 -13.23 23.45
N ALA A 103 -13.66 -14.29 22.69
CA ALA A 103 -13.31 -14.19 21.28
C ALA A 103 -14.46 -13.63 20.43
N ILE A 104 -15.70 -14.07 20.70
CA ILE A 104 -16.91 -13.55 20.06
C ILE A 104 -17.08 -12.06 20.36
N ASP A 105 -16.98 -11.65 21.63
CA ASP A 105 -17.11 -10.25 22.04
C ASP A 105 -16.03 -9.35 21.41
N LEU A 106 -14.80 -9.86 21.33
CA LEU A 106 -13.67 -9.16 20.73
C LEU A 106 -13.82 -8.97 19.21
N ILE A 107 -14.40 -9.94 18.49
CA ILE A 107 -14.68 -9.84 17.04
C ILE A 107 -15.90 -8.97 16.75
N ALA A 108 -16.91 -8.96 17.63
CA ALA A 108 -18.14 -8.20 17.44
C ALA A 108 -17.90 -6.69 17.36
N THR A 109 -16.85 -6.19 18.03
CA THR A 109 -16.50 -4.76 18.01
C THR A 109 -15.32 -4.50 17.08
N PRO A 110 -15.41 -3.55 16.11
CA PRO A 110 -14.26 -3.18 15.31
C PRO A 110 -13.19 -2.53 16.21
N TYR A 111 -11.92 -2.83 15.95
CA TYR A 111 -10.79 -2.33 16.74
C TYR A 111 -10.02 -1.23 16.00
N ASP A 112 -9.62 -0.18 16.70
CA ASP A 112 -8.49 0.66 16.28
C ASP A 112 -7.21 0.18 16.99
N SER A 113 -6.04 0.57 16.51
CA SER A 113 -4.72 0.34 17.10
C SER A 113 -4.67 0.54 18.63
N LEU A 114 -5.29 1.61 19.14
CA LEU A 114 -5.37 1.88 20.59
C LEU A 114 -6.30 0.90 21.32
N ARG A 115 -7.44 0.55 20.70
CA ARG A 115 -8.39 -0.41 21.28
C ARG A 115 -7.83 -1.83 21.28
N LEU A 116 -7.06 -2.19 20.26
CA LEU A 116 -6.34 -3.46 20.16
C LEU A 116 -5.33 -3.59 21.30
N ARG A 117 -4.49 -2.57 21.51
CA ARG A 117 -3.54 -2.53 22.65
C ARG A 117 -4.24 -2.58 24.01
N SER A 118 -5.39 -1.91 24.14
CA SER A 118 -6.21 -1.97 25.36
C SER A 118 -6.79 -3.37 25.58
N ALA A 119 -7.26 -4.03 24.51
CA ALA A 119 -7.75 -5.40 24.55
C ALA A 119 -6.63 -6.39 24.93
N ASP A 120 -5.44 -6.27 24.34
CA ASP A 120 -4.29 -7.10 24.70
C ASP A 120 -3.93 -6.98 26.18
N ARG A 121 -3.90 -5.74 26.71
CA ARG A 121 -3.67 -5.50 28.14
C ARG A 121 -4.76 -6.08 29.02
N ARG A 122 -6.03 -6.06 28.58
CA ARG A 122 -7.14 -6.72 29.30
C ARG A 122 -6.97 -8.23 29.31
N ILE A 123 -6.55 -8.82 28.20
CA ILE A 123 -6.25 -10.25 28.09
C ILE A 123 -5.09 -10.61 29.03
N ASP A 124 -4.03 -9.82 29.07
CA ASP A 124 -2.89 -10.08 29.98
C ASP A 124 -3.25 -10.02 31.45
N LYS A 125 -4.10 -9.06 31.83
CA LYS A 125 -4.59 -8.88 33.22
C LYS A 125 -5.62 -9.92 33.65
N SER A 126 -6.21 -10.68 32.72
CA SER A 126 -7.18 -11.72 33.08
C SER A 126 -6.48 -12.86 33.84
N SER A 127 -6.87 -13.10 35.08
CA SER A 127 -6.34 -14.20 35.91
C SER A 127 -6.99 -15.55 35.58
N SER A 128 -8.10 -15.54 34.85
CA SER A 128 -8.87 -16.73 34.48
C SER A 128 -8.30 -17.51 33.28
N LEU A 129 -7.30 -16.97 32.59
CA LEU A 129 -6.69 -17.56 31.40
C LEU A 129 -5.23 -17.96 31.64
N THR A 130 -4.85 -19.11 31.11
CA THR A 130 -3.44 -19.56 31.02
C THR A 130 -2.65 -18.71 30.02
N ALA A 131 -1.31 -18.76 30.09
CA ALA A 131 -0.45 -18.02 29.16
C ALA A 131 -0.65 -18.44 27.70
N GLU A 132 -0.91 -19.73 27.46
CA GLU A 132 -1.19 -20.28 26.14
C GLU A 132 -2.54 -19.78 25.60
N GLU A 133 -3.58 -19.81 26.42
CA GLU A 133 -4.91 -19.30 26.08
C GLU A 133 -4.89 -17.80 25.73
N LYS A 134 -4.14 -17.01 26.50
CA LYS A 134 -3.94 -15.58 26.20
C LYS A 134 -3.26 -15.39 24.85
N LYS A 135 -2.24 -16.19 24.55
CA LYS A 135 -1.53 -16.14 23.26
C LYS A 135 -2.46 -16.49 22.11
N VAL A 136 -3.22 -17.58 22.22
CA VAL A 136 -4.22 -18.00 21.22
C VAL A 136 -5.24 -16.88 20.98
N LEU A 137 -5.77 -16.28 22.05
CA LEU A 137 -6.78 -15.22 21.93
C LEU A 137 -6.23 -13.96 21.26
N LYS A 138 -4.99 -13.56 21.57
CA LYS A 138 -4.30 -12.45 20.89
C LYS A 138 -4.08 -12.76 19.41
N THR A 139 -3.52 -13.92 19.08
CA THR A 139 -3.31 -14.33 17.69
C THR A 139 -4.63 -14.37 16.92
N PHE A 140 -5.68 -14.87 17.54
CA PHE A 140 -7.02 -14.92 16.96
C PHE A 140 -7.60 -13.52 16.71
N LEU A 141 -7.48 -12.60 17.68
CA LEU A 141 -7.92 -11.21 17.53
C LEU A 141 -7.18 -10.48 16.40
N HIS A 142 -5.87 -10.68 16.29
CA HIS A 142 -5.06 -10.10 15.22
C HIS A 142 -5.39 -10.67 13.83
N THR A 143 -5.82 -11.94 13.77
CA THR A 143 -6.09 -12.64 12.50
C THR A 143 -7.52 -12.41 12.00
N TYR A 144 -8.50 -12.42 12.91
CA TYR A 144 -9.93 -12.41 12.59
C TYR A 144 -10.67 -11.14 13.03
N GLY A 145 -10.07 -10.31 13.88
CA GLY A 145 -10.69 -9.06 14.28
C GLY A 145 -10.74 -8.05 13.13
N LYS A 146 -11.78 -7.21 13.13
CA LYS A 146 -11.99 -6.20 12.09
C LYS A 146 -11.36 -4.87 12.50
N LYS A 147 -10.32 -4.44 11.76
CA LYS A 147 -9.75 -3.09 11.93
C LYS A 147 -10.81 -2.04 11.56
N GLU A 148 -11.05 -1.11 12.46
CA GLU A 148 -11.93 0.03 12.26
C GLU A 148 -11.39 0.87 11.10
N ARG A 149 -12.25 1.12 10.12
CA ARG A 149 -11.86 1.92 8.95
C ARG A 149 -11.68 3.37 9.41
N LYS A 150 -10.45 3.88 9.30
CA LYS A 150 -10.17 5.31 9.46
C LYS A 150 -11.13 6.08 8.53
N ARG A 151 -11.96 6.96 9.11
CA ARG A 151 -12.90 7.78 8.31
C ARG A 151 -12.11 8.73 7.42
N PRO A 152 -12.57 9.04 6.19
CA PRO A 152 -11.93 10.07 5.38
C PRO A 152 -11.73 11.35 6.20
N ARG A 153 -10.48 11.83 6.25
CA ARG A 153 -10.12 13.03 7.04
C ARG A 153 -10.92 14.23 6.56
N ASP A 154 -11.06 14.34 5.24
CA ASP A 154 -11.88 15.33 4.57
C ASP A 154 -13.38 15.11 4.80
N ILE A 155 -14.05 16.16 5.25
CA ILE A 155 -15.47 16.20 5.58
C ILE A 155 -16.34 15.92 4.35
N LEU A 156 -15.96 16.44 3.16
CA LEU A 156 -16.73 16.23 1.91
C LEU A 156 -16.71 14.78 1.44
N LEU A 157 -15.72 13.99 1.86
CA LEU A 157 -15.64 12.57 1.55
C LEU A 157 -16.41 11.68 2.55
N ARG A 158 -16.93 12.26 3.64
CA ARG A 158 -17.73 11.54 4.66
C ARG A 158 -19.16 11.34 4.21
N ASP A 159 -19.74 12.32 3.52
CA ASP A 159 -21.11 12.25 3.04
C ASP A 159 -21.19 11.44 1.74
N ARG A 160 -22.17 10.51 1.69
CA ARG A 160 -22.38 9.60 0.57
C ARG A 160 -22.85 10.32 -0.69
N ALA A 161 -23.58 11.43 -0.55
CA ALA A 161 -24.07 12.20 -1.70
C ALA A 161 -22.94 13.00 -2.36
N THR A 162 -22.14 13.73 -1.57
CA THR A 162 -21.10 14.63 -2.07
C THR A 162 -19.78 13.93 -2.45
N LYS A 163 -19.46 12.77 -1.86
CA LYS A 163 -18.19 12.05 -2.09
C LYS A 163 -17.85 11.83 -3.56
N LYS A 164 -18.80 11.36 -4.38
CA LYS A 164 -18.54 11.06 -5.81
C LYS A 164 -18.20 12.33 -6.59
N VAL A 165 -18.93 13.41 -6.32
CA VAL A 165 -18.73 14.70 -6.97
C VAL A 165 -17.37 15.28 -6.58
N ALA A 166 -17.05 15.30 -5.29
CA ALA A 166 -15.77 15.80 -4.78
C ALA A 166 -14.56 15.04 -5.35
N MET A 167 -14.64 13.71 -5.43
CA MET A 167 -13.59 12.88 -6.03
C MET A 167 -13.41 13.17 -7.53
N ARG A 168 -14.51 13.35 -8.26
CA ARG A 168 -14.47 13.66 -9.69
C ARG A 168 -13.79 15.01 -9.94
N VAL A 169 -14.24 16.07 -9.25
CA VAL A 169 -13.66 17.41 -9.38
C VAL A 169 -12.16 17.38 -9.07
N ARG A 170 -11.76 16.71 -7.99
CA ARG A 170 -10.32 16.57 -7.65
C ARG A 170 -9.51 15.89 -8.73
N ARG A 171 -10.06 14.86 -9.37
CA ARG A 171 -9.38 14.19 -10.48
C ARG A 171 -9.22 15.12 -11.67
N GLU A 172 -10.25 15.87 -12.01
CA GLU A 172 -10.26 16.83 -13.11
C GLU A 172 -9.30 17.99 -12.85
N THR A 173 -9.16 18.44 -11.60
CA THR A 173 -8.30 19.58 -11.24
C THR A 173 -6.92 19.20 -10.70
N ALA A 174 -6.62 17.92 -10.51
CA ALA A 174 -5.37 17.43 -9.89
C ALA A 174 -4.10 17.97 -10.56
N PHE A 175 -4.16 18.31 -11.84
CA PHE A 175 -3.03 18.76 -12.63
C PHE A 175 -3.17 20.20 -13.14
N LEU A 176 -4.22 20.92 -12.75
CA LEU A 176 -4.39 22.31 -13.14
C LEU A 176 -3.29 23.15 -12.49
N GLY A 177 -2.47 23.83 -13.30
CA GLY A 177 -1.35 24.65 -12.82
C GLY A 177 -0.01 23.91 -12.66
N TYR A 178 0.02 22.59 -12.85
CA TYR A 178 1.29 21.87 -12.95
C TYR A 178 1.88 22.10 -14.33
N THR A 179 2.93 22.92 -14.39
CA THR A 179 3.78 23.02 -15.59
C THR A 179 4.94 22.03 -15.45
N TRP A 180 5.01 21.09 -16.38
CA TRP A 180 6.06 20.08 -16.39
C TRP A 180 7.42 20.74 -16.64
N SER A 181 8.27 20.78 -15.62
CA SER A 181 9.66 21.23 -15.77
C SER A 181 10.52 20.07 -16.28
N ARG A 182 11.12 20.25 -17.46
CA ARG A 182 12.03 19.27 -18.10
C ARG A 182 13.26 19.05 -17.22
N MET A 183 13.81 17.82 -17.22
CA MET A 183 15.17 17.56 -16.76
C MET A 183 16.14 18.50 -17.48
N ARG A 184 16.97 19.24 -16.73
CA ARG A 184 17.94 20.16 -17.33
C ARG A 184 18.90 19.36 -18.22
N PRO A 185 19.43 19.95 -19.31
CA PRO A 185 20.41 19.28 -20.18
C PRO A 185 21.63 18.71 -19.44
N GLY A 186 21.95 19.23 -18.25
CA GLY A 186 23.02 18.72 -17.37
C GLY A 186 22.59 17.66 -16.35
N GLY A 187 21.39 17.07 -16.47
CA GLY A 187 20.90 16.06 -15.51
C GLY A 187 20.71 16.58 -14.09
N TYR A 188 20.81 15.70 -13.09
CA TYR A 188 20.84 16.05 -11.66
C TYR A 188 22.26 16.38 -11.18
N VAL A 189 23.07 17.02 -12.02
CA VAL A 189 24.37 17.52 -11.58
C VAL A 189 24.11 18.72 -10.69
N ARG A 190 24.36 18.57 -9.38
CA ARG A 190 24.48 19.73 -8.50
C ARG A 190 25.58 20.61 -9.08
N PRO A 191 25.37 21.93 -9.27
CA PRO A 191 26.49 22.81 -9.55
C PRO A 191 27.49 22.64 -8.41
N ASN A 192 28.73 22.30 -8.74
CA ASN A 192 29.82 22.26 -7.78
C ASN A 192 29.88 23.62 -7.09
N SER A 193 29.51 23.68 -5.80
CA SER A 193 29.84 24.81 -4.95
C SER A 193 31.34 24.73 -4.65
N ALA A 194 32.17 25.13 -5.61
CA ALA A 194 33.61 25.16 -5.47
C ALA A 194 34.17 26.38 -6.22
N THR A 195 34.01 27.55 -5.59
CA THR A 195 34.96 28.68 -5.67
C THR A 195 34.79 29.51 -4.41
N HIS A 196 35.38 29.05 -3.30
CA HIS A 196 35.89 29.97 -2.28
C HIS A 196 37.39 29.72 -2.25
N GLU A 197 38.07 30.21 -3.29
CA GLU A 197 39.52 30.29 -3.24
C GLU A 197 39.89 31.53 -2.44
N ASP A 198 40.61 31.25 -1.35
CA ASP A 198 41.31 32.18 -0.51
C ASP A 198 42.20 33.10 -1.35
N ILE A 199 41.98 34.40 -1.25
CA ILE A 199 43.01 35.38 -1.60
C ILE A 199 43.80 35.62 -0.32
N GLY A 200 44.91 34.90 -0.19
CA GLY A 200 45.95 35.20 0.78
C GLY A 200 46.96 36.17 0.18
N SER A 201 47.14 37.32 0.84
CA SER A 201 48.43 37.98 1.14
C SER A 201 48.18 39.18 2.05
#